data_AF-A0A661HFV6-F1
#
_entry.id   AF-A0A661HFV6-F1
#
_cell.length_a   1.000
_cell.length_b   1.000
_cell.length_c   1.000
_cell.angle_alpha   90.00
_cell.angle_beta   90.00
_cell.angle_gamma   90.00
#
_symmetry.space_group_name_H-M   'P 1'
#
loop_
_entity.id
_entity.type
_entity.pdbx_description
1 polymer ?
#
loop_
_entity_poly.entity_id
_entity_poly.type
_entity_poly.pdbx_seq_one_letter_code
_entity_poly.pdbx_strand_id
1 'polypeptide(L)'
;GNRDTIYSFGTFDLSKSDLTISMPDSKGKYMTLMPISQDHEVYPGLNAPGTYTFKQSEVGTRYMVFVVRTLCDPNDPKDMQRAHKLQDGIKVSQADKGDISGLQNWDEKSMLAMRKAYNALGSTASSSASYFGVKCDRSYLDAAMGVAVGWGGMQQKDALYLPTQVEKNDGKTAYTITVPKDVPVDGFWSVTVYNQKRFMVPNEHNSYSFNSLTAKKNTDGTATLHLGGDPKADNFLYIPKDWLYIVRFYQPKKEILDGSWSFPKAVEVK
;
A
#
# COMPACT_ATOMS: atom_id res chain seq x y z
N GLY A 1 5.83 6.00 5.78
CA GLY A 1 5.09 4.81 5.32
C GLY A 1 3.64 5.18 5.09
N ASN A 2 2.85 4.31 4.47
CA ASN A 2 1.42 4.50 4.23
C ASN A 2 0.67 5.03 5.48
N ARG A 3 -0.18 6.05 5.33
CA ARG A 3 -0.99 6.64 6.42
C ARG A 3 -2.45 6.16 6.42
N ASP A 4 -2.85 5.36 5.44
CA ASP A 4 -4.21 4.86 5.30
C ASP A 4 -4.50 3.68 6.25
N THR A 5 -3.49 2.84 6.50
CA THR A 5 -3.64 1.61 7.28
C THR A 5 -2.54 1.51 8.32
N ILE A 6 -2.87 1.04 9.52
CA ILE A 6 -1.88 0.51 10.46
C ILE A 6 -1.53 -0.94 10.10
N TYR A 7 -0.30 -1.32 10.44
CA TYR A 7 0.29 -2.59 10.05
C TYR A 7 0.55 -3.47 11.26
N SER A 8 0.24 -4.76 11.13
CA SER A 8 0.82 -5.83 11.97
C SER A 8 1.67 -6.72 11.08
N PHE A 9 2.81 -7.19 11.56
CA PHE A 9 3.70 -8.05 10.78
C PHE A 9 4.28 -9.19 11.61
N GLY A 10 4.64 -10.29 10.94
CA GLY A 10 5.34 -11.41 11.55
C GLY A 10 6.09 -12.23 10.51
N THR A 11 7.24 -12.78 10.90
CA THR A 11 8.04 -13.72 10.08
C THR A 11 7.96 -15.09 10.72
N PHE A 12 7.69 -16.12 9.93
CA PHE A 12 7.45 -17.47 10.41
C PHE A 12 8.28 -18.49 9.62
N ASP A 13 8.79 -19.49 10.34
CA ASP A 13 9.43 -20.67 9.79
C ASP A 13 8.39 -21.76 9.57
N LEU A 14 8.17 -22.16 8.33
CA LEU A 14 7.20 -23.20 7.95
C LEU A 14 7.82 -24.61 7.92
N SER A 15 9.11 -24.76 8.25
CA SER A 15 9.82 -26.05 8.13
C SER A 15 9.52 -27.08 9.20
N LYS A 16 8.97 -26.66 10.34
CA LYS A 16 8.71 -27.55 11.48
C LYS A 16 7.23 -27.85 11.66
N SER A 17 6.36 -26.89 11.36
CA SER A 17 4.91 -27.10 11.43
C SER A 17 4.14 -26.05 10.62
N ASP A 18 2.93 -26.44 10.21
CA ASP A 18 1.99 -25.56 9.54
C ASP A 18 1.65 -24.35 10.41
N LEU A 19 1.54 -23.18 9.78
CA LEU A 19 1.17 -21.94 10.44
C LEU A 19 -0.31 -21.67 10.23
N THR A 20 -1.05 -21.36 11.29
CA THR A 20 -2.44 -20.90 11.18
C THR A 20 -2.59 -19.48 11.72
N ILE A 21 -3.17 -18.59 10.91
CA ILE A 21 -3.50 -17.21 11.26
C ILE A 21 -5.01 -17.04 11.22
N SER A 22 -5.60 -16.55 12.32
CA SER A 22 -7.02 -16.18 12.39
C SER A 22 -7.17 -14.68 12.47
N MET A 23 -7.94 -14.13 11.53
CA MET A 23 -8.29 -12.73 11.38
C MET A 23 -9.66 -12.47 12.02
N PRO A 24 -9.80 -11.48 12.91
CA PRO A 24 -11.07 -11.19 13.57
C PRO A 24 -12.09 -10.59 12.60
N ASP A 25 -13.37 -10.58 12.97
CA ASP A 25 -14.41 -9.90 12.20
C ASP A 25 -14.20 -8.38 12.24
N SER A 26 -13.85 -7.80 11.09
CA SER A 26 -13.61 -6.37 10.93
C SER A 26 -14.89 -5.53 10.81
N LYS A 27 -16.07 -6.17 10.87
CA LYS A 27 -17.39 -5.54 10.74
C LYS A 27 -17.51 -4.76 9.43
N GLY A 28 -17.00 -5.33 8.35
CA GLY A 28 -17.01 -4.74 7.01
C GLY A 28 -15.97 -3.64 6.78
N LYS A 29 -15.12 -3.31 7.77
CA LYS A 29 -13.97 -2.40 7.55
C LYS A 29 -12.84 -3.15 6.87
N TYR A 30 -12.10 -2.45 6.02
CA TYR A 30 -10.96 -3.05 5.33
C TYR A 30 -9.90 -3.56 6.33
N MET A 31 -9.67 -4.86 6.31
CA MET A 31 -8.60 -5.54 7.01
C MET A 31 -8.20 -6.75 6.18
N THR A 32 -6.93 -6.82 5.78
CA THR A 32 -6.45 -7.89 4.91
C THR A 32 -5.10 -8.40 5.36
N LEU A 33 -4.94 -9.72 5.33
CA LEU A 33 -3.69 -10.44 5.54
C LEU A 33 -3.01 -10.61 4.18
N MET A 34 -1.79 -10.09 4.03
CA MET A 34 -0.95 -10.24 2.85
C MET A 34 0.17 -11.25 3.15
N PRO A 35 0.13 -12.46 2.58
CA PRO A 35 1.22 -13.42 2.67
C PRO A 35 2.33 -13.10 1.65
N ILE A 36 3.58 -13.12 2.08
CA ILE A 36 4.77 -12.91 1.23
C ILE A 36 5.79 -14.01 1.48
N SER A 37 6.18 -14.76 0.44
CA SER A 37 7.26 -15.76 0.56
C SER A 37 8.63 -15.13 0.82
N GLN A 38 9.61 -15.94 1.19
CA GLN A 38 11.01 -15.54 1.32
C GLN A 38 11.57 -14.91 0.02
N ASP A 39 11.11 -15.37 -1.14
CA ASP A 39 11.53 -14.90 -2.46
C ASP A 39 10.70 -13.71 -2.96
N HIS A 40 9.94 -13.06 -2.06
CA HIS A 40 9.04 -11.96 -2.36
C HIS A 40 7.91 -12.30 -3.34
N GLU A 41 7.45 -13.55 -3.35
CA GLU A 41 6.18 -13.88 -4.00
C GLU A 41 5.05 -13.34 -3.13
N VAL A 42 4.28 -12.41 -3.68
CA VAL A 42 3.16 -11.76 -2.99
C VAL A 42 1.91 -12.51 -3.38
N TYR A 43 1.29 -13.19 -2.44
CA TYR A 43 0.05 -13.95 -2.65
C TYR A 43 -1.18 -13.02 -2.58
N PRO A 44 -2.34 -13.47 -3.11
CA PRO A 44 -3.58 -12.71 -2.99
C PRO A 44 -3.92 -12.36 -1.54
N GLY A 45 -4.50 -11.18 -1.34
CA GLY A 45 -4.94 -10.70 -0.04
C GLY A 45 -6.05 -11.56 0.55
N LEU A 46 -5.92 -11.90 1.83
CA LEU A 46 -6.87 -12.71 2.59
C LEU A 46 -7.62 -11.82 3.57
N ASN A 47 -8.85 -11.44 3.19
CA ASN A 47 -9.63 -10.47 3.95
C ASN A 47 -10.16 -11.04 5.27
N ALA A 48 -10.35 -10.16 6.24
CA ALA A 48 -10.97 -10.51 7.51
C ALA A 48 -12.52 -10.52 7.38
N PRO A 49 -13.24 -11.35 8.16
CA PRO A 49 -12.72 -12.43 9.02
C PRO A 49 -12.27 -13.67 8.23
N GLY A 50 -11.41 -14.48 8.83
CA GLY A 50 -11.06 -15.78 8.26
C GLY A 50 -9.94 -16.48 9.04
N THR A 51 -9.86 -17.80 8.90
CA THR A 51 -8.75 -18.61 9.43
C THR A 51 -8.02 -19.27 8.26
N TYR A 52 -6.72 -19.05 8.19
CA TYR A 52 -5.88 -19.41 7.06
C TYR A 52 -4.71 -20.24 7.55
N THR A 53 -4.47 -21.38 6.91
CA THR A 53 -3.35 -22.28 7.22
C THR A 53 -2.36 -22.29 6.05
N PHE A 54 -1.07 -22.23 6.37
CA PHE A 54 0.03 -22.14 5.41
C PHE A 54 1.03 -23.26 5.66
N LYS A 55 1.38 -23.97 4.59
CA LYS A 55 2.34 -25.08 4.61
C LYS A 55 3.55 -24.75 3.74
N GLN A 56 4.74 -25.17 4.16
CA GLN A 56 5.94 -24.99 3.33
C GLN A 56 5.77 -25.62 1.94
N SER A 57 5.10 -26.77 1.84
CA SER A 57 4.86 -27.46 0.57
C SER A 57 4.01 -26.67 -0.43
N GLU A 58 3.21 -25.72 0.05
CA GLU A 58 2.33 -24.87 -0.76
C GLU A 58 2.98 -23.52 -1.06
N VAL A 59 3.69 -22.95 -0.08
CA VAL A 59 4.38 -21.65 -0.19
C VAL A 59 5.69 -21.76 -0.99
N GLY A 60 6.34 -22.93 -0.97
CA GLY A 60 7.59 -23.20 -1.67
C GLY A 60 8.86 -22.69 -0.97
N THR A 61 8.74 -21.86 0.07
CA THR A 61 9.86 -21.33 0.85
C THR A 61 9.74 -21.67 2.34
N ARG A 62 10.90 -21.82 3.01
CA ARG A 62 10.95 -22.06 4.46
C ARG A 62 10.34 -20.91 5.24
N TYR A 63 10.76 -19.69 4.92
CA TYR A 63 10.30 -18.50 5.64
C TYR A 63 9.17 -17.81 4.89
N MET A 64 8.27 -17.19 5.65
CA MET A 64 7.20 -16.35 5.12
C MET A 64 7.01 -15.12 6.00
N VAL A 65 6.75 -13.97 5.39
CA VAL A 65 6.34 -12.76 6.08
C VAL A 65 4.86 -12.55 5.87
N PHE A 66 4.13 -12.28 6.95
CA PHE A 66 2.76 -11.82 6.89
C PHE A 66 2.67 -10.37 7.25
N VAL A 67 1.88 -9.64 6.47
CA VAL A 67 1.59 -8.24 6.71
C VAL A 67 0.09 -8.06 6.74
N VAL A 68 -0.45 -7.71 7.90
CA VAL A 68 -1.86 -7.33 8.03
C VAL A 68 -1.97 -5.82 7.89
N ARG A 69 -2.85 -5.36 7.00
CA ARG A 69 -3.20 -3.95 6.85
C ARG A 69 -4.60 -3.73 7.41
N THR A 70 -4.74 -2.82 8.37
CA THR A 70 -6.03 -2.45 8.98
C THR A 70 -6.32 -0.98 8.69
N LEU A 71 -7.43 -0.70 7.99
CA LEU A 71 -7.86 0.67 7.72
C LEU A 71 -8.27 1.38 9.01
N CYS A 72 -7.81 2.62 9.15
CA CYS A 72 -8.16 3.49 10.26
C CYS A 72 -8.18 4.97 9.82
N ASP A 73 -8.97 5.79 10.51
CA ASP A 73 -8.77 7.23 10.51
C ASP A 73 -7.75 7.60 11.60
N PRO A 74 -6.52 8.02 11.22
CA PRO A 74 -5.51 8.41 12.20
C PRO A 74 -5.86 9.69 12.98
N ASN A 75 -6.89 10.44 12.56
CA ASN A 75 -7.34 11.66 13.23
C ASN A 75 -8.52 11.42 14.19
N ASP A 76 -9.10 10.22 14.21
CA ASP A 76 -10.15 9.84 15.15
C ASP A 76 -9.60 8.84 16.20
N PRO A 77 -9.37 9.28 17.46
CA PRO A 77 -8.89 8.40 18.52
C PRO A 77 -9.78 7.18 18.77
N LYS A 78 -11.10 7.27 18.55
CA LYS A 78 -12.02 6.13 18.71
C LYS A 78 -11.83 5.12 17.60
N ASP A 79 -11.65 5.57 16.36
CA ASP A 79 -11.40 4.69 15.23
C ASP A 79 -10.02 4.01 15.34
N MET A 80 -9.01 4.74 15.83
CA MET A 80 -7.71 4.16 16.18
C MET A 80 -7.82 3.08 17.26
N GLN A 81 -8.58 3.32 18.33
CA GLN A 81 -8.81 2.30 19.35
C GLN A 81 -9.53 1.06 18.77
N ARG A 82 -10.50 1.24 17.87
CA ARG A 82 -11.14 0.13 17.15
C ARG A 82 -10.12 -0.64 16.33
N ALA A 83 -9.28 0.05 15.55
CA ALA A 83 -8.28 -0.58 14.70
C ALA A 83 -7.26 -1.39 15.53
N HIS A 84 -6.81 -0.87 16.67
CA HIS A 84 -5.94 -1.61 17.59
C HIS A 84 -6.62 -2.84 18.18
N LYS A 85 -7.90 -2.76 18.59
CA LYS A 85 -8.65 -3.94 19.02
C LYS A 85 -8.74 -5.03 17.94
N LEU A 86 -8.82 -4.64 16.66
CA LEU A 86 -8.74 -5.59 15.55
C LEU A 86 -7.34 -6.20 15.41
N GLN A 87 -6.27 -5.41 15.57
CA GLN A 87 -4.91 -5.94 15.58
C GLN A 87 -4.69 -6.94 16.73
N ASP A 88 -5.18 -6.62 17.93
CA ASP A 88 -5.10 -7.49 19.11
C ASP A 88 -5.92 -8.78 18.95
N GLY A 89 -6.93 -8.75 18.08
CA GLY A 89 -7.76 -9.90 17.75
C GLY A 89 -7.11 -10.90 16.78
N ILE A 90 -5.97 -10.56 16.17
CA ILE A 90 -5.23 -11.47 15.29
C ILE A 90 -4.63 -12.59 16.14
N LYS A 91 -4.95 -13.84 15.81
CA LYS A 91 -4.40 -15.01 16.49
C LYS A 91 -3.46 -15.77 15.57
N VAL A 92 -2.31 -16.15 16.09
CA VAL A 92 -1.34 -16.98 15.39
C VAL A 92 -1.11 -18.25 16.18
N SER A 93 -1.19 -19.40 15.50
CA SER A 93 -0.96 -20.72 16.08
C SER A 93 0.00 -21.49 15.20
N GLN A 94 1.03 -22.05 15.84
CA GLN A 94 2.03 -22.90 15.20
C GLN A 94 2.58 -23.83 16.28
N ALA A 95 2.60 -25.15 16.01
CA ALA A 95 2.97 -26.15 17.01
C ALA A 95 4.46 -26.07 17.37
N ASP A 96 5.29 -25.82 16.37
CA ASP A 96 6.72 -25.56 16.48
C ASP A 96 7.08 -24.34 15.63
N LYS A 97 7.57 -23.29 16.30
CA LYS A 97 7.93 -22.01 15.68
C LYS A 97 9.21 -22.07 14.85
N GLY A 98 9.94 -23.19 14.92
CA GLY A 98 11.21 -23.37 14.25
C GLY A 98 12.29 -22.40 14.75
N ASP A 99 13.19 -22.04 13.86
CA ASP A 99 14.32 -21.15 14.15
C ASP A 99 14.70 -20.32 12.92
N ILE A 100 15.70 -19.45 13.07
CA ILE A 100 16.26 -18.60 11.99
C ILE A 100 17.59 -19.14 11.46
N SER A 101 17.88 -20.42 11.67
CA SER A 101 19.13 -21.02 11.20
C SER A 101 19.19 -21.08 9.67
N GLY A 102 20.40 -21.04 9.11
CA GLY A 102 20.60 -21.15 7.67
C GLY A 102 20.17 -19.91 6.87
N LEU A 103 19.92 -18.78 7.53
CA LEU A 103 19.78 -17.51 6.82
C LEU A 103 21.10 -17.18 6.12
N GLN A 104 20.98 -16.86 4.82
CA GLN A 104 22.12 -16.46 4.01
C GLN A 104 22.68 -15.14 4.53
N ASN A 105 24.01 -15.09 4.69
CA ASN A 105 24.69 -13.82 4.95
C ASN A 105 24.84 -13.08 3.62
N TRP A 106 24.05 -12.03 3.43
CA TRP A 106 24.04 -11.24 2.20
C TRP A 106 25.12 -10.16 2.24
N ASP A 107 25.82 -9.97 1.12
CA ASP A 107 26.68 -8.80 0.95
C ASP A 107 25.79 -7.55 0.79
N GLU A 108 25.64 -6.80 1.89
CA GLU A 108 24.75 -5.65 1.95
C GLU A 108 25.10 -4.59 0.90
N LYS A 109 26.39 -4.38 0.63
CA LYS A 109 26.86 -3.40 -0.35
C LYS A 109 26.38 -3.74 -1.76
N SER A 110 26.50 -5.00 -2.16
CA SER A 110 26.05 -5.51 -3.45
C SER A 110 24.53 -5.49 -3.56
N MET A 111 23.83 -5.89 -2.49
CA MET A 111 22.37 -5.83 -2.43
C MET A 111 21.83 -4.40 -2.58
N LEU A 112 22.44 -3.43 -1.88
CA LEU A 112 22.05 -2.03 -1.98
C LEU A 112 22.39 -1.43 -3.35
N ALA A 113 23.50 -1.84 -3.97
CA ALA A 113 23.85 -1.44 -5.33
C ALA A 113 22.81 -1.95 -6.35
N MET A 114 22.43 -3.22 -6.26
CA MET A 114 21.38 -3.80 -7.12
C MET A 114 20.03 -3.13 -6.88
N ARG A 115 19.64 -2.93 -5.61
CA ARG A 115 18.42 -2.21 -5.25
C ARG A 115 18.40 -0.81 -5.87
N LYS A 116 19.51 -0.08 -5.83
CA LYS A 116 19.61 1.26 -6.44
C LYS A 116 19.37 1.20 -7.95
N ALA A 117 19.96 0.23 -8.66
CA ALA A 117 19.78 0.07 -10.10
C ALA A 117 18.32 -0.27 -10.47
N TYR A 118 17.71 -1.25 -9.78
CA TYR A 118 16.30 -1.59 -10.00
C TYR A 118 15.34 -0.46 -9.63
N ASN A 119 15.66 0.30 -8.57
CA ASN A 119 14.84 1.46 -8.19
C ASN A 119 14.89 2.56 -9.26
N ALA A 120 16.07 2.83 -9.85
CA ALA A 120 16.19 3.81 -10.93
C ALA A 120 15.31 3.44 -12.14
N LEU A 121 15.27 2.16 -12.53
CA LEU A 121 14.39 1.68 -13.60
C LEU A 121 12.92 1.71 -13.18
N GLY A 122 12.59 1.07 -12.06
CA GLY A 122 11.20 0.86 -11.65
C GLY A 122 10.49 2.15 -11.22
N SER A 123 11.23 3.16 -10.77
CA SER A 123 10.65 4.45 -10.40
C SER A 123 10.07 5.23 -11.59
N THR A 124 10.36 4.81 -12.83
CA THR A 124 9.80 5.40 -14.06
C THR A 124 8.40 4.87 -14.42
N ALA A 125 7.97 3.76 -13.82
CA ALA A 125 6.67 3.18 -14.14
C ALA A 125 5.51 4.05 -13.66
N SER A 126 4.47 4.15 -14.49
CA SER A 126 3.20 4.81 -14.21
C SER A 126 2.19 3.93 -13.49
N SER A 127 2.49 2.64 -13.34
CA SER A 127 1.63 1.65 -12.67
C SER A 127 2.49 0.58 -12.01
N SER A 128 1.93 -0.05 -10.98
CA SER A 128 2.51 -1.16 -10.22
C SER A 128 1.97 -2.54 -10.65
N ALA A 129 1.12 -2.58 -11.69
CA ALA A 129 0.36 -3.78 -12.07
C ALA A 129 1.21 -5.03 -12.32
N SER A 130 2.44 -4.88 -12.84
CA SER A 130 3.36 -6.00 -13.09
C SER A 130 4.29 -6.33 -11.91
N TYR A 131 4.34 -5.48 -10.88
CA TYR A 131 5.40 -5.53 -9.87
C TYR A 131 5.19 -6.57 -8.78
N PHE A 132 3.96 -6.99 -8.51
CA PHE A 132 3.62 -7.85 -7.37
C PHE A 132 2.74 -9.02 -7.81
N GLY A 133 3.14 -10.23 -7.43
CA GLY A 133 2.47 -11.47 -7.82
C GLY A 133 3.29 -12.71 -7.45
N VAL A 134 2.78 -13.88 -7.80
CA VAL A 134 3.52 -15.15 -7.72
C VAL A 134 4.31 -15.39 -9.01
N LYS A 135 5.26 -16.33 -9.02
CA LYS A 135 6.26 -16.47 -10.10
C LYS A 135 5.69 -16.59 -11.52
N CYS A 136 4.50 -17.17 -11.67
CA CYS A 136 3.85 -17.36 -12.98
C CYS A 136 3.27 -16.06 -13.59
N ASP A 137 3.14 -14.99 -12.80
CA ASP A 137 2.39 -13.79 -13.19
C ASP A 137 3.28 -12.63 -13.65
N ARG A 138 4.61 -12.71 -13.52
CA ARG A 138 5.52 -11.58 -13.78
C ARG A 138 6.95 -12.01 -14.15
N SER A 139 7.67 -11.10 -14.82
CA SER A 139 9.11 -11.27 -15.09
C SER A 139 9.96 -11.10 -13.83
N TYR A 140 11.16 -11.68 -13.81
CA TYR A 140 12.13 -11.43 -12.73
C TYR A 140 12.47 -9.95 -12.60
N LEU A 141 12.60 -9.24 -13.73
CA LEU A 141 12.92 -7.81 -13.73
C LEU A 141 11.81 -7.00 -13.06
N ASP A 142 10.54 -7.28 -13.37
CA ASP A 142 9.39 -6.63 -12.71
C ASP A 142 9.37 -6.92 -11.21
N ALA A 143 9.60 -8.17 -10.81
CA ALA A 143 9.66 -8.55 -9.40
C ALA A 143 10.78 -7.80 -8.65
N ALA A 144 11.98 -7.74 -9.23
CA ALA A 144 13.13 -7.05 -8.64
C ALA A 144 12.91 -5.53 -8.57
N MET A 145 12.30 -4.92 -9.59
CA MET A 145 11.87 -3.52 -9.57
C MET A 145 10.82 -3.27 -8.49
N GLY A 146 9.82 -4.15 -8.36
CA GLY A 146 8.79 -4.08 -7.33
C GLY A 146 9.36 -4.07 -5.91
N VAL A 147 10.28 -5.00 -5.61
CA VAL A 147 11.03 -5.04 -4.34
C VAL A 147 11.79 -3.73 -4.10
N ALA A 148 12.50 -3.25 -5.12
CA ALA A 148 13.36 -2.08 -4.99
C ALA A 148 12.58 -0.77 -4.81
N VAL A 149 11.44 -0.62 -5.50
CA VAL A 149 10.57 0.57 -5.47
C VAL A 149 9.66 0.59 -4.25
N GLY A 150 9.11 -0.56 -3.87
CA GLY A 150 8.08 -0.64 -2.84
C GLY A 150 7.89 -2.04 -2.31
N TRP A 151 8.90 -2.59 -1.62
CA TRP A 151 8.80 -3.88 -0.93
C TRP A 151 7.50 -3.97 -0.13
N GLY A 152 6.78 -5.08 -0.32
CA GLY A 152 5.51 -5.34 0.37
C GLY A 152 4.30 -4.64 -0.26
N GLY A 153 4.40 -4.19 -1.52
CA GLY A 153 3.23 -3.90 -2.34
C GLY A 153 2.36 -5.14 -2.56
N MET A 154 1.09 -4.93 -2.90
CA MET A 154 0.10 -6.00 -3.11
C MET A 154 -0.10 -6.24 -4.60
N GLN A 155 -0.63 -7.41 -4.97
CA GLN A 155 -1.08 -7.65 -6.34
C GLN A 155 -2.13 -6.61 -6.75
N GLN A 156 -2.21 -6.29 -8.04
CA GLN A 156 -3.12 -5.26 -8.57
C GLN A 156 -4.59 -5.46 -8.17
N LYS A 157 -5.05 -6.71 -8.02
CA LYS A 157 -6.42 -7.04 -7.61
C LYS A 157 -6.70 -6.69 -6.15
N ASP A 158 -5.66 -6.68 -5.31
CA ASP A 158 -5.77 -6.34 -3.90
C ASP A 158 -5.42 -4.88 -3.64
N ALA A 159 -4.40 -4.35 -4.31
CA ALA A 159 -4.17 -2.92 -4.40
C ALA A 159 -3.38 -2.51 -5.66
N LEU A 160 -3.83 -1.45 -6.32
CA LEU A 160 -3.17 -0.84 -7.47
C LEU A 160 -2.64 0.56 -7.10
N TYR A 161 -1.41 0.85 -7.49
CA TYR A 161 -0.72 2.10 -7.20
C TYR A 161 -0.34 2.81 -8.50
N LEU A 162 -0.79 4.06 -8.66
CA LEU A 162 -0.55 4.91 -9.83
C LEU A 162 0.26 6.17 -9.44
N PRO A 163 1.60 6.13 -9.52
CA PRO A 163 2.42 7.33 -9.36
C PRO A 163 2.16 8.30 -10.53
N THR A 164 1.91 9.57 -10.20
CA THR A 164 1.56 10.60 -11.16
C THR A 164 2.35 11.87 -10.90
N GLN A 165 2.97 12.40 -11.95
CA GLN A 165 3.67 13.67 -11.96
C GLN A 165 2.73 14.79 -12.42
N VAL A 166 3.04 16.03 -12.05
CA VAL A 166 2.39 17.24 -12.58
C VAL A 166 3.35 18.00 -13.50
N GLU A 167 2.81 18.83 -14.39
CA GLU A 167 3.59 19.53 -15.42
C GLU A 167 4.47 20.64 -14.83
N LYS A 168 3.89 21.59 -14.07
CA LYS A 168 4.61 22.63 -13.34
C LYS A 168 4.86 22.17 -11.90
N ASN A 169 6.06 21.65 -11.66
CA ASN A 169 6.41 20.98 -10.41
C ASN A 169 7.42 21.79 -9.57
N ASP A 170 7.11 23.05 -9.32
CA ASP A 170 7.98 24.00 -8.60
C ASP A 170 7.74 24.01 -7.08
N GLY A 171 6.77 23.23 -6.59
CA GLY A 171 6.33 23.22 -5.19
C GLY A 171 5.51 24.46 -4.79
N LYS A 172 5.05 25.26 -5.76
CA LYS A 172 4.28 26.49 -5.53
C LYS A 172 2.99 26.54 -6.35
N THR A 173 3.04 26.06 -7.59
CA THR A 173 1.89 25.96 -8.47
C THR A 173 0.87 25.02 -7.84
N ALA A 174 -0.31 25.54 -7.52
CA ALA A 174 -1.36 24.79 -6.87
C ALA A 174 -2.15 23.96 -7.89
N TYR A 175 -2.60 22.79 -7.45
CA TYR A 175 -3.45 21.90 -8.25
C TYR A 175 -4.66 21.46 -7.43
N THR A 176 -5.71 21.05 -8.12
CA THR A 176 -6.86 20.38 -7.50
C THR A 176 -7.13 19.04 -8.16
N ILE A 177 -7.61 18.08 -7.37
CA ILE A 177 -8.20 16.84 -7.87
C ILE A 177 -9.64 16.79 -7.36
N THR A 178 -10.61 16.74 -8.27
CA THR A 178 -12.02 16.48 -7.91
C THR A 178 -12.27 14.99 -8.01
N VAL A 179 -12.27 14.31 -6.87
CA VAL A 179 -12.52 12.86 -6.78
C VAL A 179 -14.04 12.62 -6.86
N PRO A 180 -14.52 11.78 -7.79
CA PRO A 180 -15.94 11.48 -7.89
C PRO A 180 -16.44 10.75 -6.64
N LYS A 181 -17.74 10.85 -6.38
CA LYS A 181 -18.41 10.14 -5.28
C LYS A 181 -18.15 8.64 -5.37
N ASP A 182 -18.35 8.07 -6.56
CA ASP A 182 -18.30 6.64 -6.82
C ASP A 182 -17.00 6.28 -7.53
N VAL A 183 -15.96 5.98 -6.72
CA VAL A 183 -14.72 5.36 -7.20
C VAL A 183 -14.91 3.84 -7.14
N PRO A 184 -14.65 3.08 -8.22
CA PRO A 184 -14.99 1.66 -8.28
C PRO A 184 -13.98 0.78 -7.52
N VAL A 185 -14.03 0.85 -6.19
CA VAL A 185 -13.26 0.04 -5.25
C VAL A 185 -14.20 -0.64 -4.25
N ASP A 186 -13.86 -1.85 -3.80
CA ASP A 186 -14.55 -2.51 -2.69
C ASP A 186 -13.97 -2.15 -1.32
N GLY A 187 -12.68 -1.78 -1.29
CA GLY A 187 -12.00 -1.32 -0.09
C GLY A 187 -12.11 0.20 0.07
N PHE A 188 -11.12 0.90 -0.47
CA PHE A 188 -11.05 2.37 -0.43
C PHE A 188 -10.02 2.88 -1.45
N TRP A 189 -10.00 4.19 -1.68
CA TRP A 189 -8.98 4.87 -2.48
C TRP A 189 -8.18 5.82 -1.59
N SER A 190 -6.94 6.12 -1.98
CA SER A 190 -6.16 7.20 -1.36
C SER A 190 -5.32 7.97 -2.36
N VAL A 191 -4.99 9.20 -2.01
CA VAL A 191 -4.03 10.06 -2.69
C VAL A 191 -3.01 10.50 -1.66
N THR A 192 -1.72 10.35 -1.98
CA THR A 192 -0.64 10.71 -1.06
C THR A 192 0.49 11.40 -1.81
N VAL A 193 1.01 12.48 -1.24
CA VAL A 193 2.11 13.27 -1.81
C VAL A 193 3.46 12.77 -1.32
N TYR A 194 4.42 12.72 -2.25
CA TYR A 194 5.79 12.28 -2.05
C TYR A 194 6.77 13.22 -2.76
N ASN A 195 8.02 13.25 -2.31
CA ASN A 195 9.11 13.77 -3.13
C ASN A 195 9.51 12.75 -4.24
N GLN A 196 10.38 13.13 -5.19
CA GLN A 196 10.87 12.20 -6.23
C GLN A 196 11.54 10.92 -5.69
N LYS A 197 12.04 10.94 -4.46
CA LYS A 197 12.59 9.74 -3.79
C LYS A 197 11.49 8.84 -3.19
N ARG A 198 10.22 9.17 -3.42
CA ARG A 198 9.02 8.46 -2.94
C ARG A 198 8.92 8.43 -1.41
N PHE A 199 9.41 9.47 -0.73
CA PHE A 199 9.23 9.69 0.70
C PHE A 199 8.22 10.81 0.97
N MET A 200 7.38 10.62 1.99
CA MET A 200 6.60 11.71 2.57
C MET A 200 7.57 12.69 3.22
N VAL A 201 7.40 13.97 2.97
CA VAL A 201 8.27 15.02 3.50
C VAL A 201 7.57 15.66 4.70
N PRO A 202 8.14 15.55 5.93
CA PRO A 202 7.62 16.25 7.09
C PRO A 202 7.40 17.74 6.79
N ASN A 203 6.26 18.27 7.22
CA ASN A 203 5.85 19.65 6.96
C ASN A 203 5.05 20.20 8.15
N GLU A 204 4.99 21.53 8.27
CA GLU A 204 4.31 22.21 9.39
C GLU A 204 2.81 21.92 9.48
N HIS A 205 2.18 21.46 8.40
CA HIS A 205 0.76 21.16 8.35
C HIS A 205 0.42 19.71 8.74
N ASN A 206 1.43 18.86 8.94
CA ASN A 206 1.24 17.42 9.13
C ASN A 206 0.36 16.78 8.04
N SER A 207 0.40 17.33 6.82
CA SER A 207 -0.47 16.95 5.71
C SER A 207 0.28 16.15 4.65
N TYR A 208 -0.25 14.99 4.29
CA TYR A 208 0.42 14.04 3.40
C TYR A 208 -0.52 13.24 2.51
N SER A 209 -1.71 12.89 3.00
CA SER A 209 -2.64 12.00 2.31
C SER A 209 -4.09 12.23 2.68
N PHE A 210 -4.98 11.97 1.73
CA PHE A 210 -6.41 11.80 1.96
C PHE A 210 -6.91 10.52 1.31
N ASN A 211 -7.97 9.95 1.89
CA ASN A 211 -8.58 8.72 1.38
C ASN A 211 -10.11 8.80 1.47
N SER A 212 -10.80 7.73 1.08
CA SER A 212 -12.26 7.67 1.09
C SER A 212 -12.90 7.97 2.46
N LEU A 213 -12.17 7.70 3.56
CA LEU A 213 -12.61 7.90 4.94
C LEU A 213 -12.29 9.31 5.46
N THR A 214 -11.09 9.82 5.17
CA THR A 214 -10.59 11.07 5.77
C THR A 214 -10.85 12.31 4.93
N ALA A 215 -11.13 12.17 3.64
CA ALA A 215 -11.45 13.30 2.78
C ALA A 215 -12.84 13.86 3.13
N LYS A 216 -12.90 15.15 3.44
CA LYS A 216 -14.15 15.89 3.57
C LYS A 216 -14.88 15.92 2.22
N LYS A 217 -16.15 15.52 2.23
CA LYS A 217 -16.99 15.46 1.04
C LYS A 217 -17.67 16.80 0.77
N ASN A 218 -17.83 17.12 -0.50
CA ASN A 218 -18.69 18.17 -1.01
C ASN A 218 -20.17 17.75 -0.85
N THR A 219 -21.09 18.70 -1.03
CA THR A 219 -22.54 18.46 -0.90
C THR A 219 -23.09 17.46 -1.92
N ASP A 220 -22.46 17.33 -3.09
CA ASP A 220 -22.78 16.35 -4.13
C ASP A 220 -22.13 14.96 -3.90
N GLY A 221 -21.36 14.81 -2.82
CA GLY A 221 -20.65 13.59 -2.45
C GLY A 221 -19.27 13.41 -3.10
N THR A 222 -18.85 14.32 -3.99
CA THR A 222 -17.46 14.37 -4.48
C THR A 222 -16.50 14.80 -3.36
N ALA A 223 -15.19 14.76 -3.59
CA ALA A 223 -14.20 15.38 -2.71
C ALA A 223 -13.20 16.18 -3.54
N THR A 224 -12.94 17.43 -3.15
CA THR A 224 -11.89 18.25 -3.76
C THR A 224 -10.65 18.14 -2.91
N LEU A 225 -9.54 17.66 -3.46
CA LEU A 225 -8.23 17.67 -2.82
C LEU A 225 -7.44 18.88 -3.34
N HIS A 226 -6.89 19.68 -2.43
CA HIS A 226 -6.11 20.87 -2.77
C HIS A 226 -4.62 20.56 -2.59
N LEU A 227 -3.87 20.44 -3.68
CA LEU A 227 -2.43 20.15 -3.66
C LEU A 227 -1.68 21.48 -3.78
N GLY A 228 -1.17 21.98 -2.64
CA GLY A 228 -0.68 23.35 -2.51
C GLY A 228 -1.81 24.38 -2.43
N GLY A 229 -1.46 25.66 -2.57
CA GLY A 229 -2.41 26.77 -2.45
C GLY A 229 -2.69 27.16 -1.00
N ASP A 230 -3.95 27.50 -0.67
CA ASP A 230 -4.35 27.94 0.67
C ASP A 230 -4.33 26.78 1.67
N PRO A 231 -3.48 26.82 2.71
CA PRO A 231 -3.41 25.77 3.74
C PRO A 231 -4.68 25.67 4.62
N LYS A 232 -5.60 26.64 4.53
CA LYS A 232 -6.90 26.60 5.22
C LYS A 232 -7.99 25.89 4.42
N ALA A 233 -7.74 25.55 3.16
CA ALA A 233 -8.69 24.82 2.35
C ALA A 233 -8.96 23.43 2.95
N ASP A 234 -10.20 22.96 2.83
CA ASP A 234 -10.53 21.57 3.14
C ASP A 234 -9.66 20.63 2.29
N ASN A 235 -9.29 19.48 2.85
CA ASN A 235 -8.45 18.48 2.16
C ASN A 235 -7.13 19.04 1.58
N PHE A 236 -6.52 20.03 2.24
CA PHE A 236 -5.23 20.58 1.83
C PHE A 236 -4.08 19.56 1.98
N LEU A 237 -3.35 19.32 0.91
CA LEU A 237 -2.14 18.53 0.80
C LEU A 237 -0.94 19.44 0.55
N TYR A 238 0.06 19.38 1.44
CA TYR A 238 1.33 20.06 1.24
C TYR A 238 2.07 19.47 0.02
N ILE A 239 2.66 20.33 -0.81
CA ILE A 239 3.48 19.94 -1.96
C ILE A 239 4.93 20.44 -1.80
N PRO A 240 5.93 19.56 -1.67
CA PRO A 240 7.33 19.98 -1.76
C PRO A 240 7.70 20.28 -3.23
N LYS A 241 8.87 20.88 -3.48
CA LYS A 241 9.43 20.94 -4.83
C LYS A 241 9.69 19.52 -5.38
N ASP A 242 9.53 19.34 -6.69
CA ASP A 242 9.74 18.07 -7.38
C ASP A 242 8.92 16.93 -6.71
N TRP A 243 7.63 17.15 -6.53
CA TRP A 243 6.73 16.19 -5.90
C TRP A 243 6.05 15.27 -6.92
N LEU A 244 5.56 14.14 -6.45
CA LEU A 244 4.56 13.34 -7.16
C LEU A 244 3.48 12.96 -6.18
N TYR A 245 2.31 12.57 -6.70
CA TYR A 245 1.32 11.88 -5.89
C TYR A 245 1.16 10.44 -6.36
N ILE A 246 0.78 9.58 -5.42
CA ILE A 246 0.40 8.20 -5.74
C ILE A 246 -1.08 8.06 -5.42
N VAL A 247 -1.86 7.72 -6.44
CA VAL A 247 -3.24 7.24 -6.25
C VAL A 247 -3.16 5.76 -5.91
N ARG A 248 -3.88 5.34 -4.88
CA ARG A 248 -4.02 3.94 -4.50
C ARG A 248 -5.46 3.53 -4.59
N PHE A 249 -5.68 2.33 -5.10
CA PHE A 249 -6.95 1.63 -5.02
C PHE A 249 -6.75 0.39 -4.21
N TYR A 250 -7.59 0.17 -3.20
CA TYR A 250 -7.61 -1.04 -2.41
C TYR A 250 -8.85 -1.83 -2.81
N GLN A 251 -8.63 -3.04 -3.31
CA GLN A 251 -9.62 -3.88 -3.99
C GLN A 251 -10.29 -3.13 -5.16
N PRO A 252 -9.50 -2.68 -6.17
CA PRO A 252 -10.07 -2.09 -7.37
C PRO A 252 -10.98 -3.08 -8.09
N LYS A 253 -12.13 -2.59 -8.52
CA LYS A 253 -13.03 -3.34 -9.38
C LYS A 253 -12.49 -3.41 -10.81
N LYS A 254 -13.15 -4.21 -11.63
CA LYS A 254 -12.77 -4.51 -13.01
C LYS A 254 -12.56 -3.24 -13.85
N GLU A 255 -13.35 -2.21 -13.62
CA GLU A 255 -13.33 -0.96 -14.39
C GLU A 255 -12.01 -0.21 -14.27
N ILE A 256 -11.37 -0.24 -13.10
CA ILE A 256 -10.01 0.29 -12.91
C ILE A 256 -8.98 -0.63 -13.57
N LEU A 257 -9.14 -1.94 -13.41
CA LEU A 257 -8.16 -2.92 -13.86
C LEU A 257 -8.09 -3.05 -15.39
N ASP A 258 -9.21 -2.87 -16.08
CA ASP A 258 -9.27 -2.88 -17.55
C ASP A 258 -9.20 -1.49 -18.18
N GLY A 259 -9.11 -0.43 -17.36
CA GLY A 259 -8.91 0.95 -17.81
C GLY A 259 -10.17 1.62 -18.37
N SER A 260 -11.35 1.00 -18.29
CA SER A 260 -12.62 1.63 -18.66
C SER A 260 -13.01 2.78 -17.72
N TRP A 261 -12.41 2.82 -16.53
CA TRP A 261 -12.48 3.94 -15.60
C TRP A 261 -11.06 4.40 -15.19
N SER A 262 -10.84 5.71 -15.15
CA SER A 262 -9.56 6.31 -14.74
C SER A 262 -9.75 7.35 -13.65
N PHE A 263 -8.79 7.43 -12.71
CA PHE A 263 -8.79 8.48 -11.69
C PHE A 263 -8.65 9.86 -12.33
N PRO A 264 -9.38 10.88 -11.86
CA PRO A 264 -9.17 12.26 -12.30
C PRO A 264 -7.74 12.71 -12.02
N LYS A 265 -7.12 13.36 -13.01
CA LYS A 265 -5.78 13.95 -12.85
C LYS A 265 -5.86 15.29 -12.11
N ALA A 266 -4.75 15.66 -11.49
CA ALA A 266 -4.55 16.99 -10.93
C ALA A 266 -4.64 18.06 -12.03
N VAL A 267 -5.42 19.11 -11.79
CA VAL A 267 -5.61 20.25 -12.69
C VAL A 267 -5.05 21.51 -12.02
N GLU A 268 -4.22 22.26 -12.74
CA GLU A 268 -3.64 23.53 -12.26
C GLU A 268 -4.75 24.52 -11.90
N VAL A 269 -4.62 25.15 -10.73
CA VAL A 269 -5.50 26.25 -10.32
C VAL A 269 -5.03 27.51 -11.05
N LYS A 270 -5.93 28.11 -11.83
CA LYS A 270 -5.68 29.35 -12.57
C LYS A 270 -5.91 30.58 -11.70
#